data_AF-A0A7T1HJ30-F1
#
_entry.id   AF-A0A7T1HJ30-F1
#
_cell.length_a   1.000
_cell.length_b   1.000
_cell.length_c   1.000
_cell.angle_alpha   90.00
_cell.angle_beta   90.00
_cell.angle_gamma   90.00
#
_symmetry.space_group_name_H-M   'P 1'
#
loop_
_entity.id
_entity.type
_entity.pdbx_description
1 polymer ?
#
loop_
_entity_poly.entity_id
_entity_poly.type
_entity_poly.pdbx_seq_one_letter_code
_entity_poly.pdbx_strand_id
1 'polypeptide(L)'
;MTLTHSGASELSQLMEGTTAGALIPEIVRRGFQDLLEAEVSALTGAQLHERCPDQRSTHRNGYRERLLTTQVGDLSLAIPRLRQGSFFPSWLEPRRRVDKALYAVVMEAYTGGISTRKVDALVEALGGASGISKSEVSRICQGLDEQVKAFLGRPLDHARFPYVYLDATYLHGRLGRNMQVVSRAVVVAIGINALGYREVLGIAVGDSEAEGFWRQFLGSLKERGLDGTRLERRPSKWCNSGGSAPA
;
A
#
# COMPACT_ATOMS: atom_id res chain seq x y z
N MET A 1 21.25 17.38 -41.43
CA MET A 1 21.25 15.91 -41.44
C MET A 1 20.34 15.43 -40.31
N THR A 2 19.12 15.05 -40.70
CA THR A 2 18.13 14.14 -40.08
C THR A 2 18.25 13.77 -38.59
N LEU A 3 17.42 14.39 -37.75
CA LEU A 3 17.09 13.89 -36.40
C LEU A 3 15.58 14.04 -36.11
N THR A 4 14.70 13.48 -36.95
CA THR A 4 13.24 13.53 -36.68
C THR A 4 12.44 12.35 -37.26
N HIS A 5 13.03 11.16 -37.50
CA HIS A 5 12.30 10.06 -38.17
C HIS A 5 12.28 8.69 -37.49
N SER A 6 12.95 8.45 -36.35
CA SER A 6 12.95 7.10 -35.75
C SER A 6 11.69 6.80 -34.92
N GLY A 7 11.29 7.68 -34.00
CA GLY A 7 10.18 7.36 -33.09
C GLY A 7 8.79 7.31 -33.75
N ALA A 8 8.50 8.23 -34.67
CA ALA A 8 7.20 8.30 -35.34
C ALA A 8 7.00 7.16 -36.35
N SER A 9 8.07 6.66 -36.98
CA SER A 9 7.99 5.55 -37.93
C SER A 9 7.82 4.20 -37.22
N GLU A 10 8.49 4.01 -36.07
CA GLU A 10 8.27 2.84 -35.19
C GLU A 10 6.83 2.79 -34.65
N LEU A 11 6.26 3.94 -34.27
CA LEU A 11 4.86 4.04 -33.86
C LEU A 11 3.89 3.81 -35.03
N SER A 12 4.22 4.28 -36.24
CA SER A 12 3.42 4.04 -37.45
C SER A 12 3.32 2.55 -37.79
N GLN A 13 4.41 1.80 -37.63
CA GLN A 13 4.42 0.34 -37.85
C GLN A 13 3.51 -0.41 -36.86
N LEU A 14 3.35 0.10 -35.63
CA LEU A 14 2.41 -0.44 -34.63
C LEU A 14 0.95 -0.05 -34.92
N MET A 15 0.71 1.03 -35.66
CA MET A 15 -0.63 1.43 -36.11
C MET A 15 -1.12 0.61 -37.32
N GLU A 16 -0.21 0.01 -38.10
CA GLU A 16 -0.52 -0.73 -39.33
C GLU A 16 -0.89 -2.21 -39.10
N GLY A 17 -0.71 -2.74 -37.88
CA GLY A 17 -0.91 -4.16 -37.55
C GLY A 17 -1.91 -4.43 -36.42
N THR A 18 -2.41 -5.66 -36.38
CA THR A 18 -3.43 -6.28 -35.50
C THR A 18 -3.16 -6.24 -33.98
N THR A 19 -2.24 -5.39 -33.52
CA THR A 19 -1.69 -5.36 -32.16
C THR A 19 -2.04 -4.05 -31.44
N ALA A 20 -3.31 -3.64 -31.50
CA ALA A 20 -3.80 -2.45 -30.79
C ALA A 20 -3.46 -2.45 -29.28
N GLY A 21 -3.31 -3.62 -28.67
CA GLY A 21 -2.91 -3.78 -27.27
C GLY A 21 -1.45 -3.41 -26.96
N ALA A 22 -0.54 -3.42 -27.94
CA ALA A 22 0.88 -3.08 -27.74
C ALA A 22 1.19 -1.59 -27.97
N LEU A 23 0.29 -0.87 -28.66
CA LEU A 23 0.45 0.55 -28.97
C LEU A 23 0.45 1.42 -27.71
N ILE A 24 -0.52 1.20 -26.80
CA ILE A 24 -0.67 2.02 -25.59
C ILE A 24 0.55 1.88 -24.66
N PRO A 25 1.04 0.67 -24.32
CA PRO A 25 2.27 0.53 -23.54
C PRO A 25 3.45 1.28 -24.15
N GLU A 26 3.61 1.21 -25.47
CA GLU A 26 4.73 1.84 -26.17
C GLU A 26 4.66 3.37 -26.18
N ILE A 27 3.46 3.93 -26.38
CA ILE A 27 3.22 5.38 -26.26
C ILE A 27 3.54 5.86 -24.84
N VAL A 28 3.06 5.15 -23.81
CA VAL A 28 3.31 5.51 -22.41
C VAL A 28 4.80 5.40 -22.08
N ARG A 29 5.45 4.31 -22.51
CA ARG A 29 6.90 4.10 -22.36
C ARG A 29 7.68 5.27 -22.96
N ARG A 30 7.31 5.69 -24.18
CA ARG A 30 7.97 6.81 -24.86
C ARG A 30 7.74 8.14 -24.16
N GLY A 31 6.50 8.45 -23.78
CA GLY A 31 6.17 9.66 -23.04
C GLY A 31 6.93 9.74 -21.72
N PHE A 32 7.06 8.63 -21.00
CA PHE A 32 7.87 8.55 -19.78
C PHE A 32 9.37 8.74 -20.06
N GLN A 33 9.90 8.17 -21.14
CA GLN A 33 11.29 8.39 -21.53
C GLN A 33 11.55 9.87 -21.85
N ASP A 34 10.66 10.53 -22.60
CA ASP A 34 10.81 11.94 -22.95
C ASP A 34 10.73 12.85 -21.70
N LEU A 35 9.88 12.50 -20.72
CA LEU A 35 9.86 13.17 -19.41
C LEU A 35 11.18 13.02 -18.64
N LEU A 36 11.78 11.83 -18.64
CA LEU A 36 13.11 11.61 -18.02
C LEU A 36 14.18 12.47 -18.69
N GLU A 37 14.17 12.54 -20.02
CA GLU A 37 15.11 13.36 -20.77
C GLU A 37 14.92 14.85 -20.49
N ALA A 38 13.67 15.32 -20.36
CA ALA A 38 13.37 16.71 -20.02
C ALA A 38 13.88 17.08 -18.61
N GLU A 39 13.63 16.23 -17.61
CA GLU A 39 14.07 16.47 -16.23
C GLU A 39 15.60 16.48 -16.11
N VAL A 40 16.29 15.57 -16.79
CA VAL A 40 17.76 15.55 -16.84
C VAL A 40 18.32 16.75 -17.59
N SER A 41 17.68 17.17 -18.67
CA SER A 41 18.11 18.36 -19.42
C SER A 41 17.98 19.62 -18.57
N ALA A 42 16.88 19.75 -17.81
CA ALA A 42 16.68 20.85 -16.87
C ALA A 42 17.74 20.87 -15.76
N LEU A 43 18.10 19.71 -15.20
CA LEU A 43 19.15 19.59 -14.17
C LEU A 43 20.56 19.86 -14.71
N THR A 44 20.83 19.43 -15.95
CA THR A 44 22.16 19.53 -16.57
C THR A 44 22.39 20.91 -17.21
N GLY A 45 21.31 21.65 -17.50
CA GLY A 45 21.34 22.90 -18.25
C GLY A 45 21.64 22.72 -19.75
N ALA A 46 21.52 21.49 -20.27
CA ALA A 46 21.83 21.18 -21.67
C ALA A 46 21.05 19.96 -22.17
N GLN A 47 20.63 20.02 -23.43
CA GLN A 47 20.00 18.91 -24.13
C GLN A 47 21.02 17.79 -24.44
N LEU A 48 20.49 16.65 -24.87
CA LEU A 48 21.30 15.52 -25.31
C LEU A 48 22.20 15.95 -26.48
N HIS A 49 23.51 15.73 -26.35
CA HIS A 49 24.55 16.10 -27.32
C HIS A 49 24.71 17.60 -27.63
N GLU A 50 24.00 18.47 -26.93
CA GLU A 50 24.17 19.91 -27.09
C GLU A 50 25.55 20.37 -26.57
N ARG A 51 26.20 21.28 -27.29
CA ARG A 51 27.48 21.87 -26.89
C ARG A 51 27.20 23.18 -26.17
N CYS A 52 27.17 23.15 -24.84
CA CYS A 52 27.02 24.35 -24.01
C CYS A 52 28.10 24.34 -22.90
N PRO A 53 29.35 24.72 -23.22
CA PRO A 53 30.47 24.61 -22.27
C PRO A 53 30.33 25.53 -21.04
N ASP A 54 29.64 26.67 -21.18
CA ASP A 54 29.59 27.69 -20.11
C ASP A 54 28.41 27.52 -19.14
N GLN A 55 27.39 26.74 -19.49
CA GLN A 55 26.16 26.55 -18.69
C GLN A 55 25.96 25.10 -18.19
N ARG A 56 26.79 24.16 -18.65
CA ARG A 56 26.65 22.73 -18.31
C ARG A 56 27.26 22.43 -16.95
N SER A 57 26.43 21.96 -16.02
CA SER A 57 26.87 21.57 -14.66
C SER A 57 27.52 20.19 -14.60
N THR A 58 27.04 19.23 -15.40
CA THR A 58 27.50 17.84 -15.39
C THR A 58 27.35 17.18 -16.76
N HIS A 59 27.86 15.96 -16.93
CA HIS A 59 27.74 15.20 -18.17
C HIS A 59 26.94 13.92 -17.96
N ARG A 60 26.25 13.45 -19.00
CA ARG A 60 25.55 12.16 -18.99
C ARG A 60 26.54 11.01 -19.15
N ASN A 61 26.25 9.86 -18.53
CA ASN A 61 27.11 8.68 -18.49
C ASN A 61 26.32 7.38 -18.76
N GLY A 62 25.62 7.35 -19.89
CA GLY A 62 24.77 6.22 -20.28
C GLY A 62 23.47 6.14 -19.47
N TYR A 63 22.88 4.95 -19.46
CA TYR A 63 21.56 4.69 -18.90
C TYR A 63 21.59 3.51 -17.92
N ARG A 64 20.62 3.45 -17.01
CA ARG A 64 20.25 2.24 -16.26
C ARG A 64 18.86 1.79 -16.69
N GLU A 65 18.70 0.51 -16.92
CA GLU A 65 17.39 -0.06 -17.18
C GLU A 65 16.59 -0.20 -15.88
N ARG A 66 15.29 0.07 -15.97
CA ARG A 66 14.33 -0.18 -14.90
C ARG A 66 13.02 -0.65 -15.51
N LEU A 67 12.52 -1.77 -15.02
CA LEU A 67 11.16 -2.23 -15.29
C LEU A 67 10.18 -1.51 -14.37
N LEU A 68 9.15 -0.90 -14.96
CA LEU A 68 8.03 -0.28 -14.26
C LEU A 68 6.73 -1.00 -14.66
N THR A 69 6.10 -1.68 -13.71
CA THR A 69 4.82 -2.35 -13.90
C THR A 69 3.70 -1.34 -13.72
N THR A 70 2.93 -1.14 -14.78
CA THR A 70 1.78 -0.22 -14.84
C THR A 70 0.49 -0.99 -15.14
N GLN A 71 -0.65 -0.33 -15.09
CA GLN A 71 -1.94 -0.90 -15.52
C GLN A 71 -2.03 -1.14 -17.05
N VAL A 72 -1.07 -0.62 -17.81
CA VAL A 72 -1.05 -0.76 -19.27
C VAL A 72 -0.09 -1.87 -19.68
N GLY A 73 0.83 -2.26 -18.81
CA GLY A 73 1.93 -3.16 -19.17
C GLY A 73 3.15 -2.97 -18.29
N ASP A 74 4.11 -3.87 -18.46
CA ASP A 74 5.47 -3.65 -17.99
C ASP A 74 6.24 -2.76 -18.96
N LEU A 75 6.73 -1.64 -18.46
CA LEU A 75 7.46 -0.64 -19.23
C LEU A 75 8.95 -0.68 -18.89
N SER A 76 9.79 -0.96 -19.89
CA SER A 76 11.24 -0.87 -19.76
C SER A 76 11.69 0.57 -19.99
N LEU A 77 12.10 1.25 -18.91
CA LEU A 77 12.57 2.63 -18.91
C LEU A 77 14.10 2.70 -18.83
N ALA A 78 14.70 3.59 -19.61
CA ALA A 78 16.14 3.86 -19.60
C ALA A 78 16.41 5.14 -18.80
N ILE A 79 16.69 5.01 -17.51
CA ILE A 79 16.94 6.16 -16.65
C ILE A 79 18.36 6.70 -16.91
N PRO A 80 18.54 7.98 -17.29
CA PRO A 80 19.87 8.52 -17.55
C PRO A 80 20.75 8.54 -16.30
N ARG A 81 22.05 8.31 -16.48
CA ARG A 81 23.06 8.46 -15.43
C ARG A 81 23.84 9.76 -15.62
N LEU A 82 24.20 10.40 -14.52
CA LEU A 82 25.10 11.56 -14.52
C LEU A 82 26.53 11.11 -14.16
N ARG A 83 27.55 11.80 -14.69
CA ARG A 83 28.96 11.57 -14.35
C ARG A 83 29.28 12.05 -12.94
N GLN A 84 28.71 13.18 -12.56
CA GLN A 84 28.81 13.75 -11.21
C GLN A 84 27.40 13.97 -10.67
N GLY A 85 27.15 13.50 -9.44
CA GLY A 85 25.85 13.50 -8.78
C GLY A 85 25.03 12.23 -9.05
N SER A 86 23.89 12.12 -8.36
CA SER A 86 22.89 11.06 -8.58
C SER A 86 21.64 11.67 -9.18
N PHE A 87 21.16 11.10 -10.29
CA PHE A 87 19.86 11.45 -10.84
C PHE A 87 18.83 10.41 -10.43
N PHE A 88 17.72 10.88 -9.90
CA PHE A 88 16.53 10.09 -9.71
C PHE A 88 15.32 10.97 -10.01
N PRO A 89 14.44 10.55 -10.92
CA PRO A 89 13.28 11.35 -11.30
C PRO A 89 12.34 11.52 -10.12
N SER A 90 11.79 12.73 -9.98
CA SER A 90 10.93 13.12 -8.86
C SER A 90 9.61 12.34 -8.79
N TRP A 91 9.09 11.89 -9.93
CA TRP A 91 7.79 11.26 -10.04
C TRP A 91 7.82 9.73 -9.86
N LEU A 92 8.96 9.08 -10.09
CA LEU A 92 9.13 7.67 -9.71
C LEU A 92 9.52 7.59 -8.24
N GLU A 93 9.07 6.55 -7.54
CA GLU A 93 9.55 6.30 -6.18
C GLU A 93 10.81 5.42 -6.19
N PRO A 94 11.80 5.68 -5.32
CA PRO A 94 12.98 4.84 -5.19
C PRO A 94 12.61 3.39 -4.87
N ARG A 95 13.19 2.43 -5.60
CA ARG A 95 13.09 0.98 -5.37
C ARG A 95 11.68 0.36 -5.52
N ARG A 96 10.65 1.12 -5.89
CA ARG A 96 9.31 0.60 -6.19
C ARG A 96 9.19 0.20 -7.66
N ARG A 97 8.77 -1.03 -7.97
CA ARG A 97 8.56 -1.47 -9.38
C ARG A 97 7.16 -1.19 -9.89
N VAL A 98 6.21 -1.01 -8.99
CA VAL A 98 4.78 -0.81 -9.28
C VAL A 98 4.46 0.68 -9.35
N ASP A 99 3.69 1.09 -10.34
CA ASP A 99 3.15 2.44 -10.44
C ASP A 99 2.19 2.79 -9.29
N LYS A 100 2.04 4.08 -8.97
CA LYS A 100 1.16 4.58 -7.90
C LYS A 100 -0.30 4.19 -8.11
N ALA A 101 -0.78 4.17 -9.36
CA ALA A 101 -2.15 3.76 -9.66
C ALA A 101 -2.38 2.28 -9.33
N LEU A 102 -1.45 1.41 -9.74
CA LEU A 102 -1.51 -0.02 -9.46
C LEU A 102 -1.30 -0.32 -7.97
N TYR A 103 -0.46 0.46 -7.28
CA TYR A 103 -0.28 0.40 -5.83
C TYR A 103 -1.61 0.64 -5.10
N ALA A 104 -2.39 1.66 -5.50
CA ALA A 104 -3.69 1.94 -4.88
C ALA A 104 -4.69 0.79 -5.08
N VAL A 105 -4.72 0.19 -6.27
CA VAL A 105 -5.59 -0.98 -6.55
C VAL A 105 -5.21 -2.18 -5.68
N VAL A 106 -3.91 -2.45 -5.50
CA VAL A 106 -3.43 -3.53 -4.62
C VAL A 106 -3.87 -3.29 -3.17
N MET A 107 -3.81 -2.05 -2.70
CA MET A 107 -4.22 -1.67 -1.35
C MET A 107 -5.74 -1.82 -1.13
N GLU A 108 -6.53 -1.41 -2.10
CA GLU A 108 -7.99 -1.57 -2.08
C GLU A 108 -8.37 -3.05 -2.09
N ALA A 109 -7.75 -3.84 -2.98
CA ALA A 109 -7.96 -5.29 -3.04
C ALA A 109 -7.64 -5.98 -1.71
N TYR A 110 -6.52 -5.61 -1.08
CA TYR A 110 -6.14 -6.16 0.21
C TYR A 110 -7.14 -5.79 1.31
N THR A 111 -7.59 -4.53 1.34
CA THR A 111 -8.60 -4.04 2.31
C THR A 111 -9.96 -4.74 2.09
N GLY A 112 -10.31 -5.05 0.85
CA GLY A 112 -11.47 -5.86 0.48
C GLY A 112 -11.36 -7.36 0.84
N GLY A 113 -10.26 -7.79 1.45
CA GLY A 113 -10.06 -9.18 1.89
C GLY A 113 -9.61 -10.13 0.78
N ILE A 114 -9.12 -9.61 -0.34
CA ILE A 114 -8.57 -10.42 -1.42
C ILE A 114 -7.23 -11.00 -0.96
N SER A 115 -7.08 -12.32 -1.06
CA SER A 115 -5.84 -12.97 -0.65
C SER A 115 -4.66 -12.52 -1.53
N THR A 116 -3.45 -12.48 -0.97
CA THR A 116 -2.24 -12.04 -1.71
C THR A 116 -1.99 -12.82 -3.01
N ARG A 117 -2.48 -14.07 -3.11
CA ARG A 117 -2.44 -14.88 -4.33
C ARG A 117 -3.44 -14.41 -5.38
N LYS A 118 -4.64 -14.00 -4.96
CA LYS A 118 -5.66 -13.45 -5.86
C LYS A 118 -5.30 -12.03 -6.31
N VAL A 119 -4.59 -11.27 -5.47
CA VAL A 119 -4.04 -9.96 -5.86
C VAL A 119 -3.04 -10.10 -7.01
N ASP A 120 -2.17 -11.12 -6.98
CA ASP A 120 -1.23 -11.39 -8.08
C ASP A 120 -1.98 -11.64 -9.41
N ALA A 121 -2.99 -12.53 -9.38
CA ALA A 121 -3.84 -12.79 -10.55
C ALA A 121 -4.62 -11.55 -11.02
N LEU A 122 -5.05 -10.68 -10.09
CA LEU A 122 -5.69 -9.40 -10.43
C LEU A 122 -4.70 -8.48 -11.16
N VAL A 123 -3.45 -8.42 -10.71
CA VAL A 123 -2.44 -7.55 -11.33
C VAL A 123 -2.04 -8.08 -12.71
N GLU A 124 -1.91 -9.39 -12.86
CA GLU A 124 -1.69 -10.04 -14.16
C GLU A 124 -2.84 -9.71 -15.13
N ALA A 125 -4.10 -9.80 -14.67
CA ALA A 125 -5.27 -9.45 -15.47
C ALA A 125 -5.35 -7.96 -15.85
N LEU A 126 -4.78 -7.08 -15.01
CA LEU A 126 -4.65 -5.64 -15.26
C LEU A 126 -3.43 -5.29 -16.13
N GLY A 127 -2.76 -6.26 -16.75
CA GLY A 127 -1.66 -6.01 -17.70
C GLY A 127 -0.26 -6.03 -17.08
N GLY A 128 -0.11 -6.30 -15.79
CA GLY A 128 1.20 -6.53 -15.16
C GLY A 128 1.74 -7.91 -15.50
N ALA A 129 2.30 -8.10 -16.69
CA ALA A 129 2.77 -9.41 -17.19
C ALA A 129 3.85 -10.06 -16.31
N SER A 130 4.63 -9.26 -15.59
CA SER A 130 5.64 -9.70 -14.62
C SER A 130 5.05 -10.14 -13.27
N GLY A 131 3.75 -9.93 -13.06
CA GLY A 131 3.05 -10.23 -11.81
C GLY A 131 3.53 -9.38 -10.64
N ILE A 132 2.93 -9.58 -9.46
CA ILE A 132 3.43 -9.01 -8.21
C ILE A 132 3.65 -10.13 -7.21
N SER A 133 4.91 -10.29 -6.78
CA SER A 133 5.24 -11.28 -5.76
C SER A 133 4.48 -11.03 -4.45
N LYS A 134 4.12 -12.12 -3.74
CA LYS A 134 3.50 -12.05 -2.41
C LYS A 134 4.27 -11.16 -1.43
N SER A 135 5.60 -11.20 -1.51
CA SER A 135 6.52 -10.40 -0.71
C SER A 135 6.36 -8.91 -0.99
N GLU A 136 6.13 -8.55 -2.25
CA GLU A 136 5.93 -7.17 -2.68
C GLU A 136 4.56 -6.65 -2.26
N VAL A 137 3.49 -7.45 -2.44
CA VAL A 137 2.17 -7.13 -1.87
C VAL A 137 2.25 -6.91 -0.36
N SER A 138 2.98 -7.76 0.37
CA SER A 138 3.16 -7.62 1.80
C SER A 138 3.90 -6.33 2.18
N ARG A 139 4.95 -5.94 1.45
CA ARG A 139 5.65 -4.65 1.68
C ARG A 139 4.76 -3.44 1.38
N ILE A 140 3.94 -3.53 0.33
CA ILE A 140 2.96 -2.49 -0.02
C ILE A 140 2.00 -2.27 1.16
N CYS A 141 1.48 -3.36 1.72
CA CYS A 141 0.51 -3.33 2.81
C CYS A 141 1.11 -3.00 4.17
N GLN A 142 2.43 -3.14 4.38
CA GLN A 142 3.08 -2.73 5.65
C GLN A 142 2.86 -1.25 5.98
N GLY A 143 2.65 -0.39 4.98
CA GLY A 143 2.27 1.01 5.22
C GLY A 143 0.90 1.16 5.88
N LEU A 144 -0.02 0.20 5.71
CA LEU A 144 -1.31 0.20 6.41
C LEU A 144 -1.14 -0.07 7.89
N ASP A 145 -0.14 -0.85 8.30
CA ASP A 145 0.07 -1.19 9.70
C ASP A 145 0.31 0.07 10.55
N GLU A 146 0.98 1.08 9.99
CA GLU A 146 1.18 2.37 10.65
C GLU A 146 -0.13 3.14 10.81
N GLN A 147 -0.97 3.18 9.76
CA GLN A 147 -2.27 3.83 9.82
C GLN A 147 -3.23 3.11 10.79
N VAL A 148 -3.21 1.78 10.80
CA VAL A 148 -3.99 0.96 11.74
C VAL A 148 -3.52 1.22 13.17
N LYS A 149 -2.21 1.28 13.42
CA LYS A 149 -1.67 1.63 14.75
C LYS A 149 -2.08 3.03 15.17
N ALA A 150 -1.98 4.02 14.28
CA ALA A 150 -2.41 5.39 14.56
C ALA A 150 -3.92 5.44 14.86
N PHE A 151 -4.74 4.72 14.09
CA PHE A 151 -6.17 4.60 14.33
C PHE A 151 -6.46 3.95 15.68
N LEU A 152 -5.81 2.84 16.03
CA LEU A 152 -5.98 2.15 17.31
C LEU A 152 -5.38 2.92 18.50
N GLY A 153 -4.51 3.90 18.27
CA GLY A 153 -3.92 4.76 19.29
C GLY A 153 -4.59 6.12 19.47
N ARG A 154 -5.57 6.47 18.63
CA ARG A 154 -6.20 7.81 18.63
C ARG A 154 -6.89 8.13 19.97
N PRO A 155 -6.94 9.39 20.43
CA PRO A 155 -7.76 9.74 21.59
C PRO A 155 -9.24 9.50 21.30
N LEU A 156 -10.02 9.19 22.35
CA LEU A 156 -11.44 8.86 22.32
C LEU A 156 -12.29 9.92 23.05
N ASP A 157 -11.71 11.09 23.31
CA ASP A 157 -12.34 12.23 24.01
C ASP A 157 -13.22 13.09 23.09
N HIS A 158 -13.21 12.83 21.78
CA HIS A 158 -14.00 13.56 20.79
C HIS A 158 -15.52 13.39 20.94
N ALA A 159 -15.96 12.30 21.58
CA ALA A 159 -17.37 12.00 21.79
C ALA A 159 -17.60 11.19 23.07
N ARG A 160 -18.77 11.37 23.69
CA ARG A 160 -19.22 10.44 24.72
C ARG A 160 -19.79 9.18 24.08
N PHE A 161 -19.44 8.03 24.66
CA PHE A 161 -19.91 6.70 24.24
C PHE A 161 -20.75 6.04 25.34
N PRO A 162 -22.07 6.35 25.45
CA PRO A 162 -22.90 5.79 26.52
C PRO A 162 -22.90 4.26 26.58
N TYR A 163 -22.75 3.59 25.43
CA TYR A 163 -22.74 2.14 25.32
C TYR A 163 -21.48 1.66 24.60
N VAL A 164 -20.85 0.61 25.14
CA VAL A 164 -19.73 -0.08 24.49
C VAL A 164 -19.99 -1.57 24.46
N TYR A 165 -19.96 -2.12 23.25
CA TYR A 165 -20.04 -3.56 22.99
C TYR A 165 -18.64 -4.16 22.89
N LEU A 166 -18.43 -5.24 23.63
CA LEU A 166 -17.22 -6.04 23.56
C LEU A 166 -17.54 -7.38 22.90
N ASP A 167 -16.75 -7.75 21.91
CA ASP A 167 -16.84 -9.04 21.23
C ASP A 167 -15.46 -9.68 21.11
N ALA A 168 -15.43 -11.01 21.07
CA ALA A 168 -14.22 -11.79 20.93
C ALA A 168 -14.44 -12.89 19.88
N THR A 169 -13.51 -12.98 18.92
CA THR A 169 -13.52 -14.00 17.87
C THR A 169 -12.16 -14.68 17.82
N TYR A 170 -12.18 -16.01 17.80
CA TYR A 170 -10.95 -16.79 17.65
C TYR A 170 -10.56 -16.89 16.18
N LEU A 171 -9.33 -16.50 15.88
CA LEU A 171 -8.72 -16.65 14.56
C LEU A 171 -7.51 -17.57 14.65
N HIS A 172 -7.37 -18.47 13.68
CA HIS A 172 -6.22 -19.35 13.57
C HIS A 172 -5.10 -18.66 12.79
N GLY A 173 -3.98 -18.40 13.47
CA GLY A 173 -2.78 -17.82 12.88
C GLY A 173 -1.60 -18.78 12.96
N ARG A 174 -0.63 -18.65 12.05
CA ARG A 174 0.66 -19.35 12.18
C ARG A 174 1.63 -18.45 12.94
N LEU A 175 2.16 -18.94 14.05
CA LEU A 175 3.08 -18.18 14.90
C LEU A 175 4.32 -18.99 15.30
N GLY A 176 5.37 -18.26 15.68
CA GLY A 176 6.65 -18.79 16.13
C GLY A 176 7.55 -19.30 15.00
N ARG A 177 8.80 -19.63 15.35
CA ARG A 177 9.80 -20.17 14.39
C ARG A 177 9.35 -21.49 13.74
N ASN A 178 8.47 -22.23 14.42
CA ASN A 178 8.00 -23.55 14.00
C ASN A 178 6.72 -23.49 13.16
N MET A 179 6.20 -22.28 12.82
CA MET A 179 5.01 -22.09 11.97
C MET A 179 3.77 -22.86 12.46
N GLN A 180 3.63 -23.03 13.77
CA GLN A 180 2.52 -23.77 14.36
C GLN A 180 1.23 -22.96 14.24
N VAL A 181 0.14 -23.65 13.90
CA VAL A 181 -1.20 -23.04 13.84
C VAL A 181 -1.72 -22.93 15.27
N VAL A 182 -1.87 -21.71 15.76
CA VAL A 182 -2.36 -21.40 17.10
C VAL A 182 -3.66 -20.61 16.97
N SER A 183 -4.65 -20.97 17.77
CA SER A 183 -5.87 -20.17 17.91
C SER A 183 -5.59 -18.96 18.79
N ARG A 184 -5.87 -17.75 18.29
CA ARG A 184 -5.73 -16.50 19.05
C ARG A 184 -7.05 -15.78 19.15
N ALA A 185 -7.29 -15.19 20.31
CA ALA A 185 -8.47 -14.37 20.56
C ALA A 185 -8.24 -12.97 19.98
N VAL A 186 -9.12 -12.55 19.07
CA VAL A 186 -9.21 -11.18 18.60
C VAL A 186 -10.40 -10.52 19.29
N VAL A 187 -10.10 -9.50 20.08
CA VAL A 187 -11.10 -8.74 20.82
C VAL A 187 -11.34 -7.40 20.14
N VAL A 188 -12.61 -7.01 20.06
CA VAL A 188 -13.04 -5.76 19.43
C VAL A 188 -13.96 -5.01 20.39
N ALA A 189 -13.74 -3.71 20.53
CA ALA A 189 -14.63 -2.78 21.22
C ALA A 189 -15.33 -1.86 20.23
N ILE A 190 -16.67 -1.82 20.28
CA ILE A 190 -17.51 -0.96 19.45
C ILE A 190 -18.32 -0.04 20.37
N GLY A 191 -18.07 1.27 20.27
CA GLY A 191 -18.81 2.29 20.99
C GLY A 191 -20.02 2.77 20.19
N ILE A 192 -21.11 3.07 20.87
CA ILE A 192 -22.23 3.84 20.31
C ILE A 192 -22.17 5.23 20.90
N ASN A 193 -22.05 6.25 20.06
CA ASN A 193 -22.03 7.64 20.52
C ASN A 193 -23.44 8.11 20.91
N ALA A 194 -23.54 9.30 21.52
CA ALA A 194 -24.82 9.87 21.93
C ALA A 194 -25.83 10.10 20.77
N LEU A 195 -25.35 10.13 19.52
CA LEU A 195 -26.15 10.28 18.31
C LEU A 195 -26.57 8.93 17.70
N GLY A 196 -26.17 7.80 18.29
CA GLY A 196 -26.50 6.45 17.83
C GLY A 196 -25.55 5.87 16.77
N TYR A 197 -24.48 6.56 16.39
CA TYR A 197 -23.48 6.03 15.46
C TYR A 197 -22.53 5.05 16.15
N ARG A 198 -22.24 3.96 15.44
CA ARG A 198 -21.30 2.92 15.89
C ARG A 198 -19.89 3.24 15.41
N GLU A 199 -18.93 3.16 16.31
CA GLU A 199 -17.52 3.40 16.03
C GLU A 199 -16.66 2.30 16.66
N VAL A 200 -15.65 1.82 15.94
CA VAL A 200 -14.66 0.87 16.48
C VAL A 200 -13.70 1.64 17.38
N LEU A 201 -13.74 1.38 18.67
CA LEU A 201 -12.88 2.05 19.67
C LEU A 201 -11.50 1.41 19.75
N GLY A 202 -11.42 0.09 19.59
CA GLY A 202 -10.16 -0.64 19.65
C GLY A 202 -10.27 -2.09 19.23
N ILE A 203 -9.12 -2.66 18.86
CA ILE A 203 -8.92 -4.06 18.51
C ILE A 203 -7.63 -4.52 19.17
N ALA A 204 -7.65 -5.70 19.79
CA ALA A 204 -6.46 -6.32 20.36
C ALA A 204 -6.41 -7.83 20.04
N VAL A 205 -5.20 -8.36 19.85
CA VAL A 205 -4.97 -9.78 19.59
C VAL A 205 -4.19 -10.38 20.76
N GLY A 206 -4.76 -11.39 21.40
CA GLY A 206 -4.18 -12.08 22.55
C GLY A 206 -4.08 -13.59 22.33
N ASP A 207 -3.26 -14.25 23.15
CA ASP A 207 -3.14 -15.72 23.18
C ASP A 207 -4.38 -16.39 23.79
N SER A 208 -5.09 -15.70 24.69
CA SER A 208 -6.32 -16.19 25.32
C SER A 208 -7.18 -15.04 25.86
N GLU A 209 -8.45 -15.32 26.16
CA GLU A 209 -9.39 -14.40 26.83
C GLU A 209 -9.11 -14.28 28.34
N ALA A 210 -7.85 -14.32 28.75
CA ALA A 210 -7.49 -14.20 30.16
C ALA A 210 -7.94 -12.84 30.73
N GLU A 211 -8.29 -12.83 32.02
CA GLU A 211 -8.71 -11.61 32.72
C GLU A 211 -7.68 -10.48 32.61
N GLY A 212 -6.39 -10.82 32.68
CA GLY A 212 -5.30 -9.86 32.51
C GLY A 212 -5.29 -9.18 31.13
N PHE A 213 -5.62 -9.93 30.07
CA PHE A 213 -5.69 -9.38 28.71
C PHE A 213 -6.86 -8.40 28.56
N TRP A 214 -8.03 -8.75 29.10
CA TRP A 214 -9.18 -7.85 29.12
C TRP A 214 -8.91 -6.59 29.95
N ARG A 215 -8.27 -6.73 31.12
CA ARG A 215 -7.89 -5.57 31.95
C ARG A 215 -6.94 -4.63 31.21
N GLN A 216 -5.93 -5.17 30.52
CA GLN A 216 -5.01 -4.36 29.72
C GLN A 216 -5.75 -3.66 28.56
N PHE A 217 -6.59 -4.39 27.83
CA PHE A 217 -7.35 -3.82 26.71
C PHE A 217 -8.29 -2.70 27.16
N LEU A 218 -9.11 -2.93 28.18
CA LEU A 218 -10.01 -1.91 28.73
C LEU A 218 -9.26 -0.75 29.38
N GLY A 219 -8.11 -1.02 30.01
CA GLY A 219 -7.19 0.00 30.51
C GLY A 219 -6.74 0.94 29.40
N SER A 220 -6.30 0.40 28.26
CA SER A 220 -5.87 1.21 27.12
C SER A 220 -6.97 2.11 26.56
N LEU A 221 -8.24 1.66 26.58
CA LEU A 221 -9.37 2.48 26.16
C LEU A 221 -9.63 3.63 27.14
N LYS A 222 -9.55 3.37 28.45
CA LYS A 222 -9.67 4.41 29.48
C LYS A 222 -8.55 5.44 29.40
N GLU A 223 -7.30 5.01 29.22
CA GLU A 223 -6.14 5.90 29.05
C GLU A 223 -6.30 6.83 27.85
N ARG A 224 -6.98 6.36 26.80
CA ARG A 224 -7.30 7.14 25.60
C ARG A 224 -8.47 8.12 25.78
N GLY A 225 -9.09 8.17 26.97
CA GLY A 225 -10.15 9.13 27.28
C GLY A 225 -11.58 8.56 27.31
N LEU A 226 -11.74 7.23 27.27
CA LEU A 226 -13.07 6.60 27.36
C LEU A 226 -13.62 6.72 28.80
N ASP A 227 -14.64 7.57 28.99
CA ASP A 227 -15.30 7.81 30.28
C ASP A 227 -16.83 7.57 30.25
N GLY A 228 -17.42 7.36 31.43
CA GLY A 228 -18.89 7.35 31.59
C GLY A 228 -19.66 6.26 30.83
N THR A 229 -19.01 5.17 30.41
CA THR A 229 -19.60 4.17 29.52
C THR A 229 -20.29 3.04 30.27
N ARG A 230 -21.47 2.62 29.82
CA ARG A 230 -22.06 1.33 30.21
C ARG A 230 -21.54 0.23 29.29
N LEU A 231 -20.96 -0.80 29.89
CA LEU A 231 -20.48 -1.97 29.17
C LEU A 231 -21.64 -2.93 28.95
N GLU A 232 -21.94 -3.23 27.68
CA GLU A 232 -22.94 -4.24 27.32
C GLU A 232 -22.23 -5.39 26.59
N ARG A 233 -22.26 -6.59 27.17
CA ARG A 233 -21.79 -7.79 26.49
C ARG A 233 -22.89 -8.27 25.55
N ARG A 234 -22.56 -8.51 24.28
CA ARG A 234 -23.53 -9.06 23.33
C ARG A 234 -23.95 -10.47 23.79
N PRO A 235 -25.25 -10.76 23.97
CA PRO A 235 -25.71 -12.07 24.41
C PRO A 235 -25.73 -13.03 23.22
N SER A 236 -24.56 -13.44 22.72
CA SER A 236 -24.48 -14.46 21.67
C SER A 236 -23.09 -15.09 21.58
N LYS A 237 -22.70 -15.84 22.60
CA LYS A 237 -21.93 -17.11 22.53
C LYS A 237 -21.49 -17.51 23.94
N TRP A 238 -22.06 -18.62 24.37
CA TRP A 238 -21.82 -19.37 25.60
C TRP A 238 -20.41 -19.25 26.21
N CYS A 239 -20.31 -18.61 27.38
CA CYS A 239 -19.34 -18.98 28.41
C CYS A 239 -20.02 -19.99 29.33
N ASN A 240 -19.67 -21.27 29.20
CA ASN A 240 -19.88 -22.25 30.26
C ASN A 240 -18.80 -22.02 31.32
N SER A 241 -19.04 -21.10 32.24
CA SER A 241 -18.48 -21.13 33.58
C SER A 241 -19.30 -20.20 34.46
N GLY A 242 -20.08 -20.81 35.35
CA GLY A 242 -20.83 -20.11 36.38
C GLY A 242 -19.88 -19.27 37.22
N GLY A 243 -20.11 -17.96 37.21
CA GLY A 243 -19.38 -16.99 38.00
C GLY A 243 -20.16 -15.69 38.01
N SER A 244 -21.01 -15.53 39.01
CA SER A 244 -21.72 -14.30 39.32
C SER A 244 -20.73 -13.15 39.53
N ALA A 245 -20.86 -12.06 38.77
CA ALA A 245 -20.20 -10.80 39.07
C ALA A 245 -21.04 -10.00 40.08
N PRO A 246 -20.44 -9.38 41.11
CA PRO A 246 -21.15 -8.52 42.06
C PRO A 246 -21.46 -7.15 41.45
N ALA A 247 -22.49 -6.52 42.01
CA ALA A 247 -23.10 -5.24 41.63
C ALA A 247 -22.15 -4.04 41.63
#